data_AF-A0A4P6EQE2-F1
#
_entry.id   AF-A0A4P6EQE2-F1
#
_cell.length_a   1.000
_cell.length_b   1.000
_cell.length_c   1.000
_cell.angle_alpha   90.00
_cell.angle_beta   90.00
_cell.angle_gamma   90.00
#
_symmetry.space_group_name_H-M   'P 1'
#
loop_
_entity.id
_entity.type
_entity.pdbx_description
1 polymer ?
#
loop_
_entity_poly.entity_id
_entity_poly.type
_entity_poly.pdbx_seq_one_letter_code
_entity_poly.pdbx_strand_id
1 'polypeptide(L)'
;MGGLQEVWDYIDDKRRRSTTLAAIACQLPPVPFILWGHSLGSVIAFELAAHLPARAAPALLVTSGSPLNLRKVRANPLSGVRGWSILSRAFPWINVYDGFDHIAKYGGLSEAGYGPITDIQVRNGGRFHSGNRYLGHDDVWREMDRQLRR
;
A
#
# COMPACT_ATOMS: atom_id res chain seq x y z
N MET A 1 6.66 -10.65 17.68
CA MET A 1 7.19 -9.50 16.91
C MET A 1 7.61 -9.97 15.50
N GLY A 2 6.67 -10.46 14.67
CA GLY A 2 6.99 -11.10 13.37
C GLY A 2 6.86 -10.20 12.13
N GLY A 3 5.99 -9.18 12.14
CA GLY A 3 5.60 -8.47 10.91
C GLY A 3 6.70 -7.70 10.20
N LEU A 4 7.70 -7.15 10.92
CA LEU A 4 8.82 -6.47 10.26
C LEU A 4 9.81 -7.44 9.61
N GLN A 5 9.98 -8.65 10.16
CA GLN A 5 10.88 -9.63 9.58
C GLN A 5 10.40 -10.04 8.18
N GLU A 6 9.10 -10.23 8.00
CA GLU A 6 8.50 -10.55 6.70
C GLU A 6 8.72 -9.43 5.68
N VAL A 7 8.68 -8.16 6.13
CA VAL A 7 9.01 -6.99 5.30
C VAL A 7 10.47 -7.03 4.87
N TRP A 8 11.39 -7.36 5.78
CA TRP A 8 12.82 -7.48 5.45
C TRP A 8 13.10 -8.63 4.50
N ASP A 9 12.53 -9.80 4.75
CA ASP A 9 12.70 -10.96 3.89
C ASP A 9 12.21 -10.68 2.47
N TYR A 10 11.07 -9.98 2.31
CA TYR A 10 10.58 -9.56 1.00
C TYR A 10 11.51 -8.56 0.31
N ILE A 11 12.05 -7.60 1.05
CA ILE A 11 12.88 -6.51 0.50
C ILE A 11 14.28 -6.99 0.11
N ASP A 12 14.85 -7.89 0.91
CA ASP A 12 16.23 -8.35 0.77
C ASP A 12 16.33 -9.55 -0.21
N ASP A 13 15.29 -10.39 -0.32
CA ASP A 13 15.24 -11.53 -1.26
C ASP A 13 14.53 -11.17 -2.57
N LYS A 14 15.34 -10.83 -3.60
CA LYS A 14 14.85 -10.50 -4.94
C LYS A 14 14.05 -11.63 -5.60
N ARG A 15 14.38 -12.90 -5.33
CA ARG A 15 13.68 -14.05 -5.93
C ARG A 15 12.31 -14.23 -5.30
N ARG A 16 12.22 -14.11 -3.98
CA ARG A 16 10.95 -14.08 -3.26
C ARG A 16 10.07 -12.95 -3.79
N ARG A 17 10.63 -11.75 -3.90
CA ARG A 17 9.95 -10.57 -4.43
C ARG A 17 9.36 -10.80 -5.82
N SER A 18 10.18 -11.22 -6.79
CA SER A 18 9.72 -11.45 -8.17
C SER A 18 8.68 -12.57 -8.27
N THR A 19 8.86 -13.65 -7.50
CA THR A 19 7.92 -14.78 -7.47
C THR A 19 6.56 -14.35 -6.90
N THR A 20 6.56 -13.58 -5.81
CA THR A 20 5.33 -13.04 -5.20
C THR A 20 4.60 -12.11 -6.17
N LEU A 21 5.30 -11.17 -6.81
CA LEU A 21 4.69 -10.25 -7.78
C LEU A 21 4.08 -10.99 -8.97
N ALA A 22 4.79 -11.97 -9.53
CA ALA A 22 4.30 -12.77 -10.64
C ALA A 22 3.05 -13.59 -10.25
N ALA A 23 3.08 -14.22 -9.08
CA ALA A 23 1.95 -15.03 -8.58
C ALA A 23 0.67 -14.21 -8.38
N ILE A 24 0.79 -12.96 -7.89
CA ILE A 24 -0.36 -12.07 -7.71
C ILE A 24 -0.82 -11.50 -9.05
N ALA A 25 0.11 -11.09 -9.92
CA ALA A 25 -0.22 -10.56 -11.24
C ALA A 25 -1.07 -11.53 -12.08
N CYS A 26 -0.80 -12.84 -11.99
CA CYS A 26 -1.59 -13.89 -12.66
C CYS A 26 -3.01 -14.06 -12.11
N GLN A 27 -3.31 -13.52 -10.93
CA GLN A 27 -4.60 -13.67 -10.25
C GLN A 27 -5.40 -12.36 -10.21
N LEU A 28 -4.88 -11.28 -10.80
CA LEU A 28 -5.60 -10.03 -10.85
C LEU A 28 -6.89 -10.20 -11.66
N PRO A 29 -8.03 -9.72 -11.14
CA PRO A 29 -9.26 -9.71 -11.91
C PRO A 29 -9.16 -8.72 -13.07
N PRO A 30 -10.05 -8.82 -14.07
CA PRO A 30 -10.23 -7.75 -15.05
C PRO A 30 -10.53 -6.41 -14.38
N VAL A 31 -10.11 -5.31 -15.02
CA VAL A 31 -10.48 -3.95 -14.58
C VAL A 31 -11.99 -3.70 -14.77
N PRO A 32 -12.64 -2.91 -13.90
CA PRO A 32 -12.08 -2.21 -12.74
C PRO A 32 -12.00 -3.10 -11.47
N PHE A 33 -10.96 -2.90 -10.66
CA PHE A 33 -10.82 -3.52 -9.34
C PHE A 33 -10.15 -2.58 -8.35
N ILE A 34 -10.34 -2.84 -7.05
CA ILE A 34 -9.64 -2.17 -5.95
C ILE A 34 -8.49 -3.08 -5.53
N LEU A 35 -7.28 -2.53 -5.48
CA LEU A 35 -6.12 -3.24 -4.94
C LEU A 35 -5.91 -2.79 -3.49
N TRP A 36 -6.13 -3.68 -2.53
CA TRP A 36 -5.90 -3.40 -1.12
C TRP A 36 -4.71 -4.19 -0.57
N GLY A 37 -3.78 -3.48 0.05
CA GLY A 37 -2.62 -4.06 0.72
C GLY A 37 -2.55 -3.66 2.19
N HIS A 38 -2.41 -4.65 3.07
CA HIS A 38 -2.22 -4.44 4.50
C HIS A 38 -0.83 -4.88 4.95
N SER A 39 -0.18 -4.10 5.83
CA SER A 39 1.15 -4.43 6.37
C SER A 39 2.17 -4.71 5.26
N LEU A 40 2.86 -5.86 5.24
CA LEU A 40 3.70 -6.29 4.10
C LEU A 40 2.95 -6.22 2.76
N GLY A 41 1.67 -6.61 2.74
CA GLY A 41 0.83 -6.54 1.55
C GLY A 41 0.71 -5.13 0.97
N SER A 42 0.89 -4.07 1.75
CA SER A 42 0.92 -2.70 1.22
C SER A 42 2.18 -2.40 0.39
N VAL A 43 3.32 -2.98 0.77
CA VAL A 43 4.57 -2.87 0.00
C VAL A 43 4.44 -3.63 -1.31
N ILE A 44 3.87 -4.85 -1.23
CA ILE A 44 3.63 -5.70 -2.40
C ILE A 44 2.62 -5.04 -3.35
N ALA A 45 1.50 -4.52 -2.83
CA ALA A 45 0.48 -3.85 -3.63
C ALA A 45 1.02 -2.60 -4.31
N PHE A 46 1.80 -1.79 -3.59
CA PHE A 46 2.49 -0.64 -4.16
C PHE A 46 3.42 -1.06 -5.30
N GLU A 47 4.31 -2.04 -5.08
CA GLU A 47 5.28 -2.48 -6.08
C GLU A 47 4.57 -3.10 -7.29
N LEU A 48 3.56 -3.95 -7.07
CA LEU A 48 2.76 -4.52 -8.14
C LEU A 48 2.12 -3.43 -8.99
N ALA A 49 1.42 -2.48 -8.36
CA ALA A 49 0.73 -1.41 -9.07
C ALA A 49 1.70 -0.51 -9.86
N ALA A 50 2.92 -0.31 -9.37
CA ALA A 50 3.96 0.43 -10.08
C ALA A 50 4.50 -0.30 -11.32
N HIS A 51 4.32 -1.63 -11.41
CA HIS A 51 4.71 -2.44 -12.57
C HIS A 51 3.56 -2.71 -13.55
N LEU A 52 2.31 -2.44 -13.17
CA LEU A 52 1.17 -2.67 -14.05
C LEU A 52 1.13 -1.61 -15.17
N PRO A 53 0.86 -1.99 -16.42
CA PRO A 53 0.58 -1.02 -17.47
C PRO A 53 -0.73 -0.29 -17.16
N ALA A 54 -0.87 0.96 -17.62
CA ALA A 54 -2.04 1.81 -17.32
C ALA A 54 -3.39 1.12 -17.60
N ARG A 55 -3.50 0.30 -18.66
CA ARG A 55 -4.72 -0.45 -19.01
C ARG A 55 -5.11 -1.56 -18.02
N ALA A 56 -4.19 -1.98 -17.16
CA ALA A 56 -4.38 -3.02 -16.14
C ALA A 56 -4.27 -2.46 -14.72
N ALA A 57 -4.15 -1.14 -14.58
CA ALA A 57 -4.01 -0.49 -13.30
C ALA A 57 -5.31 -0.59 -12.49
N PRO A 58 -5.24 -0.68 -11.15
CA PRO A 58 -6.43 -0.70 -10.31
C PRO A 58 -7.23 0.60 -10.47
N ALA A 59 -8.54 0.54 -10.24
CA ALA A 59 -9.37 1.74 -10.13
C ALA A 59 -9.04 2.54 -8.85
N LEU A 60 -8.50 1.87 -7.83
CA LEU A 60 -8.11 2.47 -6.56
C LEU A 60 -7.06 1.58 -5.87
N LEU A 61 -5.98 2.20 -5.39
CA LEU A 61 -5.04 1.58 -4.45
C LEU A 61 -5.41 1.97 -3.02
N VAL A 62 -5.55 0.99 -2.13
CA VAL A 62 -5.72 1.21 -0.69
C VAL A 62 -4.57 0.53 0.05
N THR A 63 -3.83 1.29 0.86
CA THR A 63 -2.82 0.74 1.77
C THR A 63 -3.26 0.92 3.21
N SER A 64 -2.94 -0.04 4.08
CA SER A 64 -3.27 0.06 5.50
C SER A 64 -2.19 -0.51 6.41
N GLY A 65 -1.91 0.15 7.53
CA GLY A 65 -0.86 -0.29 8.46
C GLY A 65 0.50 -0.40 7.77
N SER A 66 0.80 0.52 6.86
CA SER A 66 1.88 0.36 5.89
C SER A 66 3.27 0.66 6.44
N PRO A 67 4.27 -0.22 6.23
CA PRO A 67 5.68 0.08 6.50
C PRO A 67 6.33 0.93 5.39
N LEU A 68 5.60 1.40 4.37
CA LEU A 68 6.16 2.17 3.24
C LEU A 68 6.90 3.44 3.69
N ASN A 69 6.57 4.01 4.85
CA ASN A 69 7.30 5.17 5.35
C ASN A 69 8.63 4.83 6.07
N LEU A 70 8.94 3.54 6.27
CA LEU A 70 10.20 3.11 6.86
C LEU A 70 11.37 3.45 5.94
N ARG A 71 12.44 4.00 6.53
CA ARG A 71 13.66 4.35 5.80
C ARG A 71 14.23 3.20 4.97
N LYS A 72 14.24 1.97 5.49
CA LYS A 72 14.77 0.80 4.75
C LYS A 72 13.90 0.46 3.53
N VAL A 73 12.57 0.67 3.61
CA VAL A 73 11.66 0.49 2.47
C VAL A 73 11.90 1.60 1.44
N ARG A 74 11.96 2.85 1.88
CA ARG A 74 12.20 4.03 1.02
C ARG A 74 13.58 4.05 0.36
N ALA A 75 14.59 3.49 1.02
CA ALA A 75 15.97 3.44 0.53
C ALA A 75 16.24 2.23 -0.37
N ASN A 76 15.39 1.20 -0.35
CA ASN A 76 15.51 0.10 -1.29
C ASN A 76 14.84 0.52 -2.60
N PRO A 77 15.54 0.44 -3.75
CA PRO A 77 14.87 0.51 -5.02
C PRO A 77 14.04 -0.77 -5.17
N LEU A 78 12.80 -0.73 -4.66
CA LEU A 78 11.75 -1.62 -5.13
C LEU A 78 11.83 -1.56 -6.66
N SER A 79 11.89 -2.75 -7.25
CA SER A 79 12.45 -2.99 -8.58
C SER A 79 11.91 -1.95 -9.58
N GLY A 80 12.79 -1.19 -10.26
CA GLY A 80 12.37 -0.34 -11.39
C GLY A 80 11.60 0.95 -11.07
N VAL A 81 11.24 1.25 -9.81
CA VAL A 81 10.56 2.51 -9.46
C VAL A 81 11.58 3.66 -9.43
N ARG A 82 11.83 4.29 -10.58
CA ARG A 82 12.66 5.50 -10.69
C ARG A 82 11.86 6.71 -10.20
N GLY A 83 12.05 7.06 -8.93
CA GLY A 83 11.29 8.12 -8.29
C GLY A 83 9.91 7.60 -7.90
N TRP A 84 9.58 7.79 -6.62
CA TRP A 84 8.31 7.30 -6.06
C TRP A 84 7.08 7.99 -6.67
N SER A 85 7.27 9.00 -7.54
CA SER A 85 6.24 9.72 -8.29
C SER A 85 5.52 8.90 -9.37
N ILE A 86 5.94 7.66 -9.67
CA ILE A 86 5.38 6.83 -10.74
C ILE A 86 3.87 6.58 -10.59
N LEU A 87 3.35 6.45 -9.36
CA LEU A 87 1.92 6.20 -9.15
C LEU A 87 1.02 7.44 -9.31
N SER A 88 1.61 8.63 -9.35
CA SER A 88 0.88 9.90 -9.19
C SER A 88 -0.18 10.22 -10.24
N ARG A 89 -0.30 9.42 -11.32
CA ARG A 89 -1.18 9.72 -12.45
C ARG A 89 -2.01 8.55 -12.97
N ALA A 90 -1.82 7.34 -12.44
CA ALA A 90 -2.49 6.16 -12.99
C ALA A 90 -3.82 5.85 -12.29
N PHE A 91 -3.94 6.13 -11.00
CA PHE A 91 -5.11 5.83 -10.18
C PHE A 91 -5.07 6.59 -8.84
N PRO A 92 -6.22 6.81 -8.18
CA PRO A 92 -6.25 7.32 -6.81
C PRO A 92 -5.60 6.35 -5.82
N TRP A 93 -4.98 6.90 -4.78
CA TRP A 93 -4.37 6.12 -3.69
C TRP A 93 -4.81 6.67 -2.33
N ILE A 94 -5.43 5.81 -1.52
CA ILE A 94 -5.76 6.04 -0.12
C ILE A 94 -4.77 5.27 0.77
N ASN A 95 -4.18 5.92 1.75
CA ASN A 95 -3.40 5.28 2.80
C ASN A 95 -4.09 5.45 4.16
N VAL A 96 -4.33 4.35 4.85
CA VAL A 96 -4.98 4.33 6.17
C VAL A 96 -3.98 3.93 7.23
N TYR A 97 -3.85 4.71 8.30
CA TYR A 97 -2.87 4.45 9.35
C TYR A 97 -3.42 4.77 10.74
N ASP A 98 -2.96 4.03 11.74
CA ASP A 98 -3.21 4.30 13.15
C ASP A 98 -1.93 4.87 13.77
N GLY A 99 -2.04 5.98 14.50
CA GLY A 99 -0.88 6.62 15.15
C GLY A 99 -0.20 5.74 16.21
N PHE A 100 -0.90 4.76 16.76
CA PHE A 100 -0.36 3.80 17.73
C PHE A 100 0.19 2.52 17.09
N ASP A 101 0.01 2.34 15.78
CA ASP A 101 0.53 1.18 15.06
C ASP A 101 2.04 1.30 14.86
N HIS A 102 2.84 0.51 15.59
CA HIS A 102 4.30 0.63 15.53
C HIS A 102 4.92 0.37 14.15
N ILE A 103 4.19 -0.24 13.22
CA ILE A 103 4.62 -0.45 11.83
C ILE A 103 4.34 0.81 11.01
N ALA A 104 3.20 1.46 11.23
CA ALA A 104 2.70 2.60 10.47
C ALA A 104 2.85 3.97 11.17
N LYS A 105 3.39 4.00 12.39
CA LYS A 105 3.50 5.19 13.27
C LYS A 105 4.34 6.34 12.72
N TYR A 106 4.97 6.14 11.56
CA TYR A 106 5.80 7.15 10.93
C TYR A 106 4.95 8.23 10.21
N GLY A 107 3.63 8.20 10.37
CA GLY A 107 2.70 9.17 9.82
C GLY A 107 2.14 8.77 8.46
N GLY A 108 1.40 9.69 7.85
CA GLY A 108 0.87 9.53 6.51
C GLY A 108 1.96 9.35 5.44
N LEU A 109 1.58 8.79 4.28
CA LEU A 109 2.48 8.59 3.15
C LEU A 109 2.54 9.79 2.21
N SER A 110 1.61 10.74 2.29
CA SER A 110 1.56 11.94 1.45
C SER A 110 2.82 12.79 1.54
N GLU A 111 3.45 12.86 2.72
CA GLU A 111 4.70 13.60 2.94
C GLU A 111 5.96 12.80 2.55
N ALA A 112 5.83 11.51 2.23
CA ALA A 112 6.97 10.63 1.97
C ALA A 112 7.51 10.69 0.53
N GLY A 113 6.88 11.48 -0.34
CA GLY A 113 7.32 11.75 -1.71
C GLY A 113 6.82 10.76 -2.76
N TYR A 114 5.82 9.95 -2.43
CA TYR A 114 5.18 8.96 -3.31
C TYR A 114 4.20 9.56 -4.34
N GLY A 115 3.80 10.82 -4.18
CA GLY A 115 2.80 11.48 -5.02
C GLY A 115 1.53 11.84 -4.24
N PRO A 116 0.43 12.17 -4.93
CA PRO A 116 -0.83 12.51 -4.30
C PRO A 116 -1.43 11.26 -3.64
N ILE A 117 -1.40 11.23 -2.32
CA ILE A 117 -1.99 10.18 -1.49
C ILE A 117 -3.01 10.85 -0.57
N THR A 118 -4.19 10.25 -0.45
CA THR A 118 -5.15 10.65 0.59
C THR A 118 -4.87 9.84 1.84
N ASP A 119 -4.29 10.49 2.85
CA ASP A 119 -4.04 9.87 4.15
C ASP A 119 -5.27 9.96 5.05
N ILE A 120 -5.68 8.83 5.61
CA ILE A 120 -6.75 8.73 6.60
C ILE A 120 -6.15 8.17 7.89
N GLN A 121 -6.12 9.00 8.93
CA GLN A 121 -5.77 8.54 10.26
C GLN A 121 -6.99 7.92 10.95
N VAL A 122 -6.84 6.72 11.49
CA VAL A 122 -7.89 6.02 12.22
C VAL A 122 -7.43 5.62 13.62
N ARG A 123 -8.37 5.15 14.45
CA ARG A 123 -8.08 4.60 15.78
C ARG A 123 -8.64 3.19 15.92
N ASN A 124 -7.79 2.20 15.72
CA ASN A 124 -8.10 0.77 15.83
C ASN A 124 -8.11 0.26 17.29
N GLY A 125 -7.75 1.12 18.26
CA GLY A 125 -7.75 0.80 19.69
C GLY A 125 -6.65 -0.20 20.05
N GLY A 126 -6.94 -1.13 20.96
CA GLY A 126 -5.97 -2.15 21.41
C GLY A 126 -5.49 -3.12 20.31
N ARG A 127 -6.08 -3.07 19.11
CA ARG A 127 -5.71 -3.88 17.95
C ARG A 127 -5.22 -3.00 16.79
N PHE A 128 -4.28 -2.10 17.10
CA PHE A 128 -3.79 -1.04 16.20
C PHE A 128 -3.34 -1.52 14.81
N HIS A 129 -2.74 -2.70 14.69
CA HIS A 129 -2.24 -3.26 13.42
C HIS A 129 -3.21 -4.26 12.76
N SER A 130 -4.50 -4.29 13.13
CA SER A 130 -5.47 -5.25 12.58
C SER A 130 -6.03 -4.79 11.23
N GLY A 131 -5.69 -5.48 10.14
CA GLY A 131 -6.22 -5.21 8.79
C GLY A 131 -7.75 -5.01 8.72
N ASN A 132 -8.52 -5.92 9.31
CA ASN A 132 -9.99 -5.82 9.31
C ASN A 132 -10.54 -4.59 10.05
N ARG A 133 -9.77 -4.01 10.99
CA ARG A 133 -10.20 -2.79 11.68
C ARG A 133 -9.94 -1.55 10.85
N TYR A 134 -8.86 -1.51 10.08
CA TYR A 134 -8.60 -0.43 9.14
C TYR A 134 -9.75 -0.23 8.15
N LEU A 135 -10.27 -1.31 7.56
CA LEU A 135 -11.44 -1.23 6.65
C LEU A 135 -12.78 -1.08 7.39
N GLY A 136 -12.82 -1.16 8.71
CA GLY A 136 -14.05 -1.05 9.48
C GLY A 136 -14.49 0.38 9.76
N HIS A 137 -13.71 1.39 9.36
CA HIS A 137 -14.02 2.81 9.61
C HIS A 137 -14.85 3.41 8.48
N ASP A 138 -15.94 4.07 8.82
CA ASP A 138 -16.83 4.72 7.85
C ASP A 138 -16.13 5.77 6.99
N ASP A 139 -15.15 6.48 7.56
CA ASP A 139 -14.39 7.49 6.84
C ASP A 139 -13.56 6.88 5.70
N VAL A 140 -13.10 5.63 5.86
CA VAL A 140 -12.40 4.88 4.82
C VAL A 140 -13.36 4.55 3.68
N TRP A 141 -14.54 4.02 3.99
CA TRP A 141 -15.56 3.72 2.98
C TRP A 141 -16.06 4.96 2.24
N ARG A 142 -16.29 6.06 2.96
CA ARG A 142 -16.73 7.34 2.38
C ARG A 142 -15.70 7.88 1.40
N GLU A 143 -14.42 7.79 1.75
CA GLU A 143 -13.34 8.23 0.88
C GLU A 143 -13.17 7.31 -0.33
N MET A 144 -13.28 5.99 -0.17
CA MET A 144 -13.27 5.04 -1.28
C MET A 144 -14.40 5.35 -2.28
N ASP A 145 -15.64 5.54 -1.79
CA ASP A 145 -16.79 5.90 -2.62
C ASP A 145 -16.56 7.23 -3.37
N ARG A 146 -16.00 8.24 -2.69
CA ARG A 146 -15.67 9.54 -3.29
C ARG A 146 -14.65 9.43 -4.43
N GLN A 147 -13.64 8.57 -4.30
CA GLN A 147 -12.59 8.41 -5.32
C GLN A 147 -13.07 7.59 -6.53
N LEU A 148 -13.97 6.62 -6.32
CA LEU A 148 -14.49 5.75 -7.37
C LEU A 148 -15.60 6.38 -8.22
N ARG A 149 -16.22 7.47 -7.76
CA ARG A 149 -17.25 8.23 -8.51
C ARG A 149 -16.69 9.30 -9.46
N ARG A 150 -15.36 9.50 -9.47
CA ARG A 150 -14.67 10.49 -10.30
C ARG A 150 -14.37 9.92 -11.68
#